data_AF-A0A667X4B5-F1
#
_entry.id   AF-A0A667X4B5-F1
#
_cell.length_a   1.000
_cell.length_b   1.000
_cell.length_c   1.000
_cell.angle_alpha   90.00
_cell.angle_beta   90.00
_cell.angle_gamma   90.00
#
_symmetry.space_group_name_H-M   'P 1'
#
loop_
_entity.id
_entity.type
_entity.pdbx_description
1 polymer ?
#
loop_
_entity_poly.entity_id
_entity_poly.type
_entity_poly.pdbx_seq_one_letter_code
_entity_poly.pdbx_strand_id
1 'polypeptide(L)'
;MASVTAESIKMEMEMFGMDCQDESILDKMLEQCLCNRLQADELMAEWVAFSTTKNSLKLSMDTLEQFEHEVLTKKSKSKHSIKREDPLNRTRDIHSLQDLIKAEEEEENLLDSYSTPAKGSQKRALTTPEHPHSKRSAALLASPGLLLSPASFSPSATPSQKYSQRGAKGEVVVTFGAVQGTRWAGRKSPGSGLQLELLESPEDTLHCSYKYMFQRLRDVRNVLTEKIEELGESLRSNFNIEEFSPVSLPAQDSITVLGQVCCDSNGKLNAQSVLLEVGPEQGGQQVSVDLSELREYSLFPGQVVVMEGMNTTGRRLVASKLYEGVPLPFYSPEVKQEMDEVPEPLSVLVACGPYTPSDSLTFDPLLDLISIIVRDRPDVCLLLGPFVDSKHEQIEKAQVTETFEAIFMRCIETIVEGTKSVGCRLVFVPSHRDIHHHFIYPQPPFTLPDLSKDQAQRVTLVPDPCTLLIEGVTFGLTSTDILFHMSAEEISCAPGSDRFSRILKHMLTQRSYYPLYPPVEEVNMDYEKLQSYGQMPLTPDVLIVPSELRYFIKDVIGCVCVNPGRLTKGQVGGTYGRLLIQRSTSLEDGKRVSPCLAGQVVKI
;
A
#
# COMPACT_ATOMS: atom_id res chain seq x y z
N MET A 1 -39.95 1.78 -8.24
CA MET A 1 -40.56 2.97 -7.60
C MET A 1 -41.41 3.64 -8.66
N ALA A 2 -42.67 3.95 -8.36
CA ALA A 2 -43.50 4.73 -9.27
C ALA A 2 -42.85 6.11 -9.50
N SER A 3 -42.91 6.63 -10.73
CA SER A 3 -42.46 7.98 -11.05
C SER A 3 -43.40 8.99 -10.41
N VAL A 4 -42.88 9.89 -9.56
CA VAL A 4 -43.66 10.98 -8.99
C VAL A 4 -44.10 11.92 -10.12
N THR A 5 -45.40 12.21 -10.21
CA THR A 5 -45.98 13.14 -11.19
C THR A 5 -46.61 14.34 -10.48
N ALA A 6 -46.75 15.48 -11.17
CA ALA A 6 -47.40 16.66 -10.62
C ALA A 6 -48.85 16.38 -10.16
N GLU A 7 -49.55 15.47 -10.87
CA GLU A 7 -50.89 15.00 -10.49
C GLU A 7 -50.90 14.24 -9.16
N SER A 8 -49.86 13.43 -8.89
CA SER A 8 -49.75 12.71 -7.61
C SER A 8 -49.53 13.64 -6.42
N ILE A 9 -48.73 14.70 -6.58
CA ILE A 9 -48.50 15.71 -5.54
C ILE A 9 -49.81 16.47 -5.28
N LYS A 10 -50.54 16.83 -6.34
CA LYS A 10 -51.82 17.53 -6.22
C LYS A 10 -52.88 16.71 -5.45
N MET A 11 -52.99 15.41 -5.73
CA MET A 11 -53.91 14.53 -4.99
C MET A 11 -53.56 14.45 -3.50
N GLU A 12 -52.27 14.38 -3.16
CA GLU A 12 -51.81 14.36 -1.77
C GLU A 12 -52.06 15.72 -1.09
N MET A 13 -51.85 16.84 -1.77
CA MET A 13 -52.18 18.17 -1.25
C MET A 13 -53.67 18.34 -0.91
N GLU A 14 -54.55 17.83 -1.76
CA GLU A 14 -56.00 17.84 -1.53
C GLU A 14 -56.36 17.02 -0.28
N MET A 15 -55.69 15.89 -0.04
CA MET A 15 -55.88 15.06 1.16
C MET A 15 -55.53 15.79 2.46
N PHE A 16 -54.53 16.68 2.43
CA PHE A 16 -54.16 17.53 3.58
C PHE A 16 -54.92 18.86 3.63
N GLY A 17 -55.94 19.06 2.78
CA GLY A 17 -56.78 20.26 2.77
C GLY A 17 -56.08 21.51 2.23
N MET A 18 -55.04 21.33 1.43
CA MET A 18 -54.27 22.40 0.80
C MET A 18 -54.71 22.58 -0.65
N ASP A 19 -55.36 23.69 -0.98
CA ASP A 19 -55.69 24.04 -2.37
C ASP A 19 -54.59 24.94 -2.95
N CYS A 20 -53.86 24.44 -3.94
CA CYS A 20 -52.81 25.18 -4.64
C CYS A 20 -53.11 25.19 -6.14
N GLN A 21 -53.37 26.38 -6.69
CA GLN A 21 -53.64 26.60 -8.11
C GLN A 21 -52.42 27.15 -8.87
N ASP A 22 -51.29 27.32 -8.19
CA ASP A 22 -50.07 27.86 -8.79
C ASP A 22 -49.17 26.71 -9.29
N GLU A 23 -49.07 26.58 -10.61
CA GLU A 23 -48.25 25.55 -11.26
C GLU A 23 -46.75 25.69 -10.89
N SER A 24 -46.27 26.91 -10.60
CA SER A 24 -44.86 27.13 -10.23
C SER A 24 -44.48 26.49 -8.88
N ILE A 25 -45.43 26.45 -7.95
CA ILE A 25 -45.27 25.82 -6.63
C ILE A 25 -45.26 24.28 -6.79
N LEU A 26 -46.14 23.75 -7.64
CA LEU A 26 -46.18 22.31 -7.95
C LEU A 26 -44.90 21.85 -8.64
N ASP A 27 -44.38 22.62 -9.59
CA ASP A 27 -43.11 22.33 -10.26
C ASP A 27 -41.94 22.32 -9.27
N LYS A 28 -41.92 23.26 -8.33
CA LYS A 28 -40.88 23.30 -7.29
C LYS A 28 -40.95 22.11 -6.33
N MET A 29 -42.16 21.68 -5.95
CA MET A 29 -42.33 20.49 -5.12
C MET A 29 -41.96 19.20 -5.88
N LEU A 30 -42.26 19.13 -7.18
CA LEU A 30 -41.83 18.04 -8.04
C LEU A 30 -40.29 17.99 -8.14
N GLU A 31 -39.64 19.13 -8.33
CA GLU A 31 -38.18 19.25 -8.31
C GLU A 31 -37.60 18.73 -6.98
N GLN A 32 -38.18 19.13 -5.85
CA GLN A 32 -37.74 18.69 -4.51
C GLN A 32 -37.91 17.17 -4.30
N CYS A 33 -38.99 16.57 -4.80
CA CYS A 33 -39.17 15.11 -4.81
C CYS A 33 -38.07 14.40 -5.60
N LEU A 34 -37.77 14.88 -6.80
CA LEU A 34 -36.76 14.31 -7.68
C LEU A 34 -35.35 14.44 -7.09
N CYS A 35 -34.99 15.63 -6.61
CA CYS A 35 -33.68 15.91 -6.03
C CYS A 35 -33.41 15.12 -4.74
N ASN A 36 -34.43 14.87 -3.92
CA ASN A 36 -34.29 14.19 -2.63
C ASN A 36 -34.73 12.72 -2.63
N ARG A 37 -35.13 12.18 -3.80
CA ARG A 37 -35.68 10.82 -3.98
C ARG A 37 -36.85 10.51 -3.02
N LEU A 38 -37.77 11.46 -2.86
CA LEU A 38 -38.96 11.31 -2.03
C LEU A 38 -40.20 11.02 -2.90
N GLN A 39 -41.14 10.25 -2.34
CA GLN A 39 -42.48 10.10 -2.93
C GLN A 39 -43.38 11.28 -2.55
N ALA A 40 -44.49 11.47 -3.27
CA ALA A 40 -45.40 12.61 -3.09
C ALA A 40 -46.00 12.67 -1.66
N ASP A 41 -46.38 11.52 -1.11
CA ASP A 41 -46.90 11.34 0.25
C ASP A 41 -45.86 11.69 1.32
N GLU A 42 -44.61 11.23 1.13
CA GLU A 42 -43.49 11.54 2.03
C GLU A 42 -43.17 13.04 2.05
N LEU A 43 -43.13 13.69 0.89
CA LEU A 43 -42.87 15.13 0.79
C LEU A 43 -43.98 15.92 1.49
N MET A 44 -45.24 15.56 1.26
CA MET A 44 -46.39 16.24 1.86
C MET A 44 -46.44 16.08 3.37
N ALA A 45 -46.17 14.88 3.90
CA ALA A 45 -46.12 14.65 5.34
C ALA A 45 -45.04 15.51 6.03
N GLU A 46 -43.85 15.60 5.43
CA GLU A 46 -42.75 16.41 5.94
C GLU A 46 -43.04 17.92 5.85
N TRP A 47 -43.68 18.36 4.76
CA TRP A 47 -44.11 19.74 4.60
C TRP A 47 -45.16 20.13 5.66
N VAL A 48 -46.15 19.27 5.93
CA VAL A 48 -47.18 19.49 6.95
C VAL A 48 -46.56 19.53 8.35
N ALA A 49 -45.60 18.64 8.64
CA ALA A 49 -44.85 18.67 9.90
C ALA A 49 -44.06 19.98 10.06
N PHE A 50 -43.36 20.41 9.02
CA PHE A 50 -42.60 21.67 9.01
C PHE A 50 -43.51 22.89 9.21
N SER A 51 -44.59 22.99 8.44
CA SER A 51 -45.53 24.11 8.53
C SER A 51 -46.17 24.20 9.92
N THR A 52 -46.49 23.06 10.54
CA THR A 52 -47.03 23.00 11.91
C THR A 52 -46.01 23.50 12.94
N THR A 53 -44.75 23.07 12.85
CA THR A 53 -43.70 23.53 13.77
C THR A 53 -43.36 25.02 13.66
N LYS A 54 -43.66 25.65 12.52
CA LYS A 54 -43.40 27.07 12.24
C LYS A 54 -44.67 27.93 12.32
N ASN A 55 -45.67 27.50 13.11
CA ASN A 55 -46.89 28.25 13.39
C ASN A 55 -47.86 28.36 12.19
N SER A 56 -48.05 27.24 11.48
CA SER A 56 -49.00 27.09 10.35
C SER A 56 -48.72 28.05 9.18
N LEU A 57 -47.50 27.96 8.64
CA LEU A 57 -47.11 28.71 7.44
C LEU A 57 -48.00 28.35 6.24
N LYS A 58 -48.41 29.38 5.48
CA LYS A 58 -49.09 29.19 4.20
C LYS A 58 -48.06 28.79 3.14
N LEU A 59 -48.47 27.92 2.22
CA LEU A 59 -47.63 27.48 1.10
C LEU A 59 -47.37 28.65 0.14
N SER A 60 -46.10 29.03 0.03
CA SER A 60 -45.55 29.96 -0.95
C SER A 60 -44.13 29.54 -1.35
N MET A 61 -43.61 30.10 -2.44
CA MET A 61 -42.25 29.83 -2.91
C MET A 61 -41.20 30.08 -1.82
N ASP A 62 -41.27 31.22 -1.12
CA ASP A 62 -40.34 31.56 -0.03
C ASP A 62 -40.35 30.52 1.10
N THR A 63 -41.52 29.99 1.44
CA THR A 63 -41.66 28.99 2.51
C THR A 63 -41.19 27.60 2.07
N LEU A 64 -41.30 27.26 0.78
CA LEU A 64 -40.75 26.02 0.20
C LEU A 64 -39.23 26.04 0.14
N GLU A 65 -38.62 27.19 -0.14
CA GLU A 65 -37.16 27.35 -0.08
C GLU A 65 -36.63 27.21 1.35
N GLN A 66 -37.34 27.76 2.33
CA GLN A 66 -37.02 27.57 3.75
C GLN A 66 -37.12 26.10 4.18
N PHE A 67 -38.15 25.40 3.74
CA PHE A 67 -38.32 23.97 3.98
C PHE A 67 -37.17 23.14 3.37
N GLU A 68 -36.76 23.47 2.14
CA GLU A 68 -35.64 22.81 1.47
C GLU A 68 -34.32 22.97 2.27
N HIS A 69 -34.03 24.19 2.70
CA HIS A 69 -32.80 24.50 3.41
C HIS A 69 -32.80 23.99 4.86
N GLU A 70 -33.93 24.00 5.56
CA GLU A 70 -33.98 23.61 6.97
C GLU A 70 -34.21 22.12 7.18
N VAL A 71 -34.92 21.45 6.28
CA VAL A 71 -35.36 20.04 6.45
C VAL A 71 -34.69 19.13 5.42
N LEU A 72 -34.89 19.38 4.12
CA LEU A 72 -34.48 18.44 3.07
C LEU A 72 -32.95 18.33 2.93
N THR A 73 -32.23 19.46 2.93
CA THR A 73 -30.76 19.48 2.81
C THR A 73 -30.04 18.96 4.06
N LYS A 74 -30.59 19.14 5.26
CA LYS A 74 -30.06 18.52 6.49
C LYS A 74 -30.27 17.00 6.51
N LYS A 75 -31.39 16.52 5.96
CA LYS A 75 -31.70 15.09 5.86
C LYS A 75 -30.84 14.39 4.80
N SER A 76 -30.49 15.07 3.70
CA SER A 76 -29.49 14.59 2.74
C SER A 76 -28.11 14.37 3.40
N LYS A 77 -27.71 15.27 4.31
CA LYS A 77 -26.47 15.12 5.09
C LYS A 77 -26.54 14.02 6.16
N SER A 78 -27.70 13.76 6.79
CA SER A 78 -27.82 12.70 7.81
C SER A 78 -28.13 11.30 7.24
N LYS A 79 -28.74 11.21 6.05
CA LYS A 79 -28.91 9.94 5.31
C LYS A 79 -27.58 9.33 4.85
N HIS A 80 -26.50 10.12 4.79
CA HIS A 80 -25.14 9.60 4.60
C HIS A 80 -24.51 9.00 5.87
N SER A 81 -25.14 9.10 7.05
CA SER A 81 -24.58 8.54 8.30
C SER A 81 -25.47 7.56 9.07
N ILE A 82 -26.70 7.25 8.64
CA ILE A 82 -27.56 6.26 9.32
C ILE A 82 -28.40 5.46 8.32
N LYS A 83 -27.98 4.22 8.06
CA LYS A 83 -28.82 2.99 8.09
C LYS A 83 -27.98 1.76 7.72
N ARG A 84 -27.40 1.12 8.75
CA ARG A 84 -27.28 -0.35 8.82
C ARG A 84 -28.68 -0.86 9.14
N GLU A 85 -29.28 -1.59 8.22
CA GLU A 85 -30.38 -2.52 8.52
C GLU A 85 -30.04 -3.86 7.85
N ASP A 86 -29.85 -4.87 8.69
CA ASP A 86 -29.57 -6.26 8.33
C ASP A 86 -30.65 -6.86 7.42
N PRO A 87 -30.29 -7.60 6.37
CA PRO A 87 -31.20 -8.54 5.72
C PRO A 87 -30.83 -9.98 6.10
N LEU A 88 -31.07 -10.37 7.35
CA LEU A 88 -31.13 -11.79 7.72
C LEU A 88 -32.58 -12.29 7.56
N ASN A 89 -32.96 -12.64 6.33
CA ASN A 89 -34.09 -13.54 6.10
C ASN A 89 -33.97 -14.23 4.74
N ARG A 90 -32.97 -15.12 4.62
CA ARG A 90 -33.03 -16.32 3.79
C ARG A 90 -32.37 -17.45 4.56
N THR A 91 -33.13 -18.50 4.82
CA THR A 91 -32.65 -19.73 5.46
C THR A 91 -31.57 -20.38 4.58
N ARG A 92 -30.31 -20.21 5.00
CA ARG A 92 -29.17 -21.03 4.58
C ARG A 92 -28.55 -21.65 5.82
N ASP A 93 -28.08 -22.88 5.66
CA ASP A 93 -27.62 -23.76 6.73
C ASP A 93 -26.54 -23.10 7.62
N ILE A 94 -26.86 -22.99 8.91
CA ILE A 94 -26.11 -22.23 9.93
C ILE A 94 -24.69 -22.81 10.12
N HIS A 95 -24.49 -24.09 9.80
CA HIS A 95 -23.20 -24.74 9.95
C HIS A 95 -22.16 -24.26 8.92
N SER A 96 -22.57 -23.93 7.69
CA SER A 96 -21.64 -23.49 6.64
C SER A 96 -21.11 -22.06 6.84
N LEU A 97 -21.94 -21.16 7.41
CA LEU A 97 -21.54 -19.78 7.69
C LEU A 97 -20.62 -19.69 8.89
N GLN A 98 -20.82 -20.52 9.91
CA GLN A 98 -19.97 -20.53 11.10
C GLN A 98 -18.54 -20.97 10.78
N ASP A 99 -18.37 -21.89 9.83
CA ASP A 99 -17.06 -22.39 9.40
C ASP A 99 -16.33 -21.37 8.53
N LEU A 100 -17.04 -20.62 7.66
CA LEU A 100 -16.47 -19.52 6.88
C LEU A 100 -16.05 -18.33 7.76
N ILE A 101 -16.89 -17.95 8.73
CA ILE A 101 -16.58 -16.88 9.70
C ILE A 101 -15.38 -17.28 10.58
N LYS A 102 -15.28 -18.55 10.99
CA LYS A 102 -14.11 -19.04 11.72
C LYS A 102 -12.85 -19.05 10.86
N ALA A 103 -12.94 -19.43 9.59
CA ALA A 103 -11.81 -19.39 8.68
C ALA A 103 -11.33 -17.95 8.45
N GLU A 104 -12.24 -16.99 8.28
CA GLU A 104 -11.91 -15.57 8.19
C GLU A 104 -11.32 -15.02 9.50
N GLU A 105 -11.89 -15.35 10.67
CA GLU A 105 -11.33 -14.95 11.98
C GLU A 105 -9.95 -15.59 12.25
N GLU A 106 -9.70 -16.81 11.79
CA GLU A 106 -8.39 -17.47 11.88
C GLU A 106 -7.37 -16.82 10.94
N GLU A 107 -7.79 -16.40 9.74
CA GLU A 107 -6.96 -15.65 8.79
C GLU A 107 -6.65 -14.22 9.28
N GLU A 108 -7.62 -13.51 9.86
CA GLU A 108 -7.43 -12.19 10.47
C GLU A 108 -6.50 -12.27 11.69
N ASN A 109 -6.68 -13.27 12.57
CA ASN A 109 -5.78 -13.49 13.70
C ASN A 109 -4.35 -13.83 13.24
N LEU A 110 -4.20 -14.53 12.12
CA LEU A 110 -2.89 -14.76 11.50
C LEU A 110 -2.29 -13.43 11.03
N LEU A 111 -3.02 -12.56 10.34
CA LEU A 111 -2.54 -11.24 9.91
C LEU A 111 -2.16 -10.32 11.09
N ASP A 112 -2.98 -10.28 12.14
CA ASP A 112 -2.70 -9.49 13.36
C ASP A 112 -1.47 -9.99 14.13
N SER A 113 -1.14 -11.28 14.03
CA SER A 113 0.08 -11.84 14.62
C SER A 113 1.37 -11.39 13.94
N TYR A 114 1.30 -10.83 12.73
CA TYR A 114 2.44 -10.30 11.96
C TYR A 114 2.60 -8.78 12.04
N SER A 115 1.62 -8.05 12.56
CA SER A 115 1.66 -6.59 12.70
C SER A 115 2.41 -6.16 13.97
N THR A 116 3.23 -5.11 13.89
CA THR A 116 3.69 -4.41 15.09
C THR A 116 2.49 -3.77 15.80
N PRO A 117 2.31 -3.95 17.12
CA PRO A 117 1.17 -3.37 17.80
C PRO A 117 1.32 -1.84 17.87
N ALA A 118 0.70 -1.14 16.92
CA ALA A 118 0.34 0.26 17.10
C ALA A 118 -0.92 0.26 17.97
N LYS A 119 -0.71 0.32 19.29
CA LYS A 119 -1.72 0.30 20.38
C LYS A 119 -2.10 -1.12 20.85
N GLY A 120 -1.96 -1.34 22.15
CA GLY A 120 -2.40 -2.55 22.81
C GLY A 120 -3.92 -2.67 22.77
N SER A 121 -4.46 -3.41 21.80
CA SER A 121 -5.82 -3.94 21.85
C SER A 121 -5.80 -5.23 22.68
N GLN A 122 -5.80 -5.10 24.00
CA GLN A 122 -6.18 -6.24 24.86
C GLN A 122 -7.71 -6.34 24.85
N LYS A 123 -8.29 -7.07 23.88
CA LYS A 123 -9.58 -7.72 24.10
C LYS A 123 -9.34 -9.11 24.68
N ARG A 124 -9.00 -9.17 25.98
CA ARG A 124 -9.27 -10.39 26.75
C ARG A 124 -10.75 -10.40 27.11
N ALA A 125 -11.44 -11.48 26.75
CA ALA A 125 -12.75 -11.80 27.28
C ALA A 125 -12.62 -12.05 28.80
N LEU A 126 -13.01 -11.06 29.61
CA LEU A 126 -13.24 -11.24 31.03
C LEU A 126 -14.55 -12.00 31.21
N THR A 127 -14.45 -13.29 31.54
CA THR A 127 -15.55 -14.04 32.13
C THR A 127 -15.42 -13.98 33.65
N THR A 128 -16.55 -13.66 34.28
CA THR A 128 -16.88 -13.62 35.73
C THR A 128 -16.76 -12.27 36.48
N PRO A 129 -17.86 -11.84 37.16
CA PRO A 129 -17.90 -10.65 38.01
C PRO A 129 -17.77 -11.06 39.50
N GLU A 130 -16.95 -10.38 40.32
CA GLU A 130 -17.22 -10.13 41.76
C GLU A 130 -16.35 -8.97 42.30
N HIS A 131 -16.87 -8.33 43.34
CA HIS A 131 -16.70 -6.95 43.78
C HIS A 131 -15.35 -6.56 44.48
N PRO A 132 -15.12 -5.24 44.68
CA PRO A 132 -13.85 -4.64 45.12
C PRO A 132 -13.79 -4.44 46.64
N HIS A 133 -12.59 -4.51 47.25
CA HIS A 133 -12.29 -3.73 48.47
C HIS A 133 -10.79 -3.40 48.62
N SER A 134 -10.58 -2.19 49.14
CA SER A 134 -9.36 -1.40 49.28
C SER A 134 -8.82 -1.40 50.72
N LYS A 135 -7.52 -1.09 50.90
CA LYS A 135 -6.83 -0.32 51.98
C LYS A 135 -5.38 -0.82 52.11
N ARG A 136 -4.30 -0.03 52.19
CA ARG A 136 -3.95 1.34 52.61
C ARG A 136 -2.63 1.67 51.87
N SER A 137 -2.35 2.88 51.43
CA SER A 137 -2.02 4.01 52.29
C SER A 137 -2.32 5.38 51.64
N ALA A 138 -3.23 6.13 52.29
CA ALA A 138 -3.28 7.58 52.26
C ALA A 138 -2.10 8.14 53.11
N ALA A 139 -1.62 9.36 53.00
CA ALA A 139 -2.17 10.59 52.45
C ALA A 139 -1.01 11.55 52.13
N LEU A 140 -1.21 12.50 51.22
CA LEU A 140 -1.16 13.94 51.51
C LEU A 140 -1.58 14.74 50.26
N LEU A 141 -2.79 15.30 50.37
CA LEU A 141 -3.24 16.59 49.82
C LEU A 141 -3.14 16.80 48.30
N ALA A 142 -4.32 16.73 47.67
CA ALA A 142 -4.60 17.41 46.42
C ALA A 142 -4.44 18.94 46.60
N SER A 143 -3.55 19.52 45.82
CA SER A 143 -3.59 20.95 45.47
C SER A 143 -4.32 21.09 44.13
N PRO A 144 -5.13 22.15 43.92
CA PRO A 144 -5.78 22.41 42.65
C PRO A 144 -4.72 22.59 41.55
N GLY A 145 -4.98 21.98 40.39
CA GLY A 145 -4.04 21.80 39.29
C GLY A 145 -3.13 23.00 39.04
N LEU A 146 -1.84 22.77 39.28
CA LEU A 146 -0.76 23.51 38.63
C LEU A 146 -0.90 23.27 37.13
N LEU A 147 -1.56 24.19 36.46
CA LEU A 147 -1.71 24.26 34.99
C LEU A 147 -0.41 24.60 34.25
N LEU A 148 0.75 24.53 34.92
CA LEU A 148 2.08 24.73 34.36
C LEU A 148 3.09 23.93 35.19
N SER A 149 3.27 22.65 34.86
CA SER A 149 4.46 21.89 35.29
C SER A 149 5.08 21.23 34.07
N PRO A 150 6.37 21.50 33.76
CA PRO A 150 7.07 20.91 32.63
C PRO A 150 7.47 19.46 32.95
N ALA A 151 6.48 18.59 33.19
CA ALA A 151 6.71 17.15 33.30
C ALA A 151 6.80 16.49 31.91
N SER A 152 6.35 17.17 30.86
CA SER A 152 6.34 16.67 29.48
C SER A 152 7.73 16.65 28.79
N PHE A 153 8.78 17.17 29.44
CA PHE A 153 10.14 17.22 28.89
C PHE A 153 11.20 16.52 29.76
N SER A 154 10.78 15.75 30.78
CA SER A 154 11.75 14.95 31.53
C SER A 154 12.19 13.75 30.68
N PRO A 155 13.50 13.43 30.60
CA PRO A 155 13.98 12.28 29.86
C PRO A 155 13.26 11.00 30.29
N SER A 156 12.96 10.11 29.33
CA SER A 156 12.39 8.79 29.63
C SER A 156 13.22 8.09 30.71
N ALA A 157 12.56 7.48 31.69
CA ALA A 157 13.25 6.83 32.81
C ALA A 157 13.94 5.51 32.38
N THR A 158 13.49 4.88 31.30
CA THR A 158 14.00 3.60 30.80
C THR A 158 13.91 3.50 29.26
N PRO A 159 14.53 4.42 28.50
CA PRO A 159 14.50 4.37 27.03
C PRO A 159 15.18 3.10 26.53
N SER A 160 14.60 2.45 25.52
CA SER A 160 15.17 1.29 24.82
C SER A 160 15.48 0.06 25.69
N GLN A 161 14.93 -0.05 26.91
CA GLN A 161 15.32 -1.11 27.85
C GLN A 161 15.15 -2.53 27.27
N LYS A 162 14.02 -2.78 26.59
CA LYS A 162 13.76 -4.08 25.94
C LYS A 162 14.70 -4.36 24.78
N TYR A 163 15.04 -3.34 24.01
CA TYR A 163 15.99 -3.44 22.90
C TYR A 163 17.40 -3.78 23.41
N SER A 164 17.86 -3.13 24.47
CA SER A 164 19.19 -3.35 25.05
C SER A 164 19.35 -4.72 25.71
N GLN A 165 18.27 -5.31 26.23
CA GLN A 165 18.26 -6.62 26.89
C GLN A 165 18.09 -7.81 25.94
N ARG A 166 18.11 -7.58 24.61
CA ARG A 166 17.89 -8.65 23.63
C ARG A 166 19.02 -9.68 23.66
N GLY A 167 18.66 -10.97 23.74
CA GLY A 167 19.63 -12.08 23.70
C GLY A 167 19.95 -12.61 22.29
N ALA A 168 19.13 -12.26 21.30
CA ALA A 168 19.16 -12.84 19.95
C ALA A 168 19.99 -12.02 18.93
N LYS A 169 20.85 -11.11 19.40
CA LYS A 169 21.68 -10.25 18.54
C LYS A 169 22.57 -11.10 17.63
N GLY A 170 22.49 -10.89 16.32
CA GLY A 170 23.29 -11.61 15.33
C GLY A 170 22.76 -13.00 14.93
N GLU A 171 21.59 -13.42 15.43
CA GLU A 171 20.96 -14.68 15.02
C GLU A 171 20.52 -14.60 13.55
N VAL A 172 20.92 -15.59 12.74
CA VAL A 172 20.49 -15.74 11.36
C VAL A 172 19.12 -16.41 11.34
N VAL A 173 18.12 -15.74 10.75
CA VAL A 173 16.73 -16.20 10.74
C VAL A 173 16.25 -16.69 9.38
N VAL A 174 16.92 -16.28 8.30
CA VAL A 174 16.68 -16.78 6.93
C VAL A 174 18.02 -16.92 6.22
N THR A 175 18.13 -17.96 5.42
CA THR A 175 19.27 -18.24 4.54
C THR A 175 18.77 -18.55 3.13
N PHE A 176 19.50 -18.09 2.12
CA PHE A 176 19.24 -18.36 0.71
C PHE A 176 20.56 -18.65 -0.01
N GLY A 177 20.54 -19.58 -0.96
CA GLY A 177 21.72 -19.96 -1.75
C GLY A 177 22.80 -20.72 -0.97
N ALA A 178 24.03 -20.72 -1.50
CA ALA A 178 25.16 -21.45 -0.91
C ALA A 178 25.83 -20.61 0.19
N VAL A 179 25.36 -20.78 1.43
CA VAL A 179 25.79 -19.97 2.59
C VAL A 179 26.97 -20.59 3.38
N GLN A 180 27.33 -21.84 3.10
CA GLN A 180 28.43 -22.52 3.80
C GLN A 180 29.80 -22.07 3.28
N GLY A 181 30.71 -21.67 4.18
CA GLY A 181 32.03 -21.15 3.81
C GLY A 181 32.03 -19.71 3.31
N THR A 182 30.86 -19.07 3.30
CA THR A 182 30.64 -17.74 2.75
C THR A 182 31.13 -16.65 3.69
N ARG A 183 32.05 -15.83 3.19
CA ARG A 183 32.57 -14.67 3.91
C ARG A 183 31.64 -13.47 3.70
N TRP A 184 30.92 -13.10 4.75
CA TRP A 184 30.09 -11.88 4.78
C TRP A 184 30.94 -10.64 5.06
N ALA A 185 31.86 -10.34 4.14
CA ALA A 185 32.62 -9.11 4.18
C ALA A 185 32.94 -8.61 2.78
N GLY A 186 32.91 -7.30 2.60
CA GLY A 186 33.23 -6.67 1.32
C GLY A 186 34.72 -6.70 0.99
N ARG A 187 35.06 -6.16 -0.18
CA ARG A 187 36.41 -6.19 -0.74
C ARG A 187 37.39 -5.41 0.14
N LYS A 188 38.65 -5.87 0.18
CA LYS A 188 39.69 -5.27 1.05
C LYS A 188 40.12 -3.86 0.61
N SER A 189 39.79 -3.44 -0.61
CA SER A 189 40.09 -2.11 -1.17
C SER A 189 38.80 -1.31 -1.44
N PRO A 190 38.31 -0.52 -0.46
CA PRO A 190 37.16 0.36 -0.65
C PRO A 190 37.55 1.50 -1.61
N GLY A 191 36.82 1.67 -2.72
CA GLY A 191 36.98 2.81 -3.64
C GLY A 191 37.60 2.52 -5.01
N SER A 192 37.94 1.26 -5.33
CA SER A 192 38.29 0.90 -6.71
C SER A 192 37.01 0.61 -7.52
N GLY A 193 36.60 1.57 -8.35
CA GLY A 193 35.79 1.33 -9.55
C GLY A 193 34.39 0.75 -9.37
N LEU A 194 33.75 0.80 -8.19
CA LEU A 194 32.41 0.26 -8.01
C LEU A 194 31.38 1.05 -8.83
N GLN A 195 30.82 0.44 -9.87
CA GLN A 195 29.76 0.99 -10.69
C GLN A 195 28.42 0.87 -9.95
N LEU A 196 27.88 2.03 -9.58
CA LEU A 196 26.57 2.17 -8.97
C LEU A 196 25.89 3.37 -9.62
N GLU A 197 24.79 3.10 -10.32
CA GLU A 197 24.00 4.10 -11.02
C GLU A 197 22.52 3.72 -11.04
N LEU A 198 21.67 4.71 -11.30
CA LEU A 198 20.28 4.47 -11.64
C LEU A 198 20.24 3.87 -13.05
N LEU A 199 19.46 2.81 -13.23
CA LEU A 199 19.41 2.09 -14.50
C LEU A 199 18.77 2.94 -15.61
N GLU A 200 17.71 3.67 -15.25
CA GLU A 200 16.96 4.51 -16.17
C GLU A 200 17.75 5.76 -16.56
N SER A 201 17.39 6.34 -17.70
CA SER A 201 18.03 7.55 -18.17
C SER A 201 17.79 8.71 -17.18
N PRO A 202 18.63 9.76 -17.18
CA PRO A 202 18.40 10.93 -16.33
C PRO A 202 17.08 11.67 -16.63
N GLU A 203 16.50 11.47 -17.81
CA GLU A 203 15.21 12.07 -18.20
C GLU A 203 14.02 11.30 -17.60
N ASP A 204 14.19 9.98 -17.46
CA ASP A 204 13.18 9.04 -16.95
C ASP A 204 13.30 8.79 -15.45
N THR A 205 14.32 9.36 -14.79
CA THR A 205 14.52 9.20 -13.34
C THR A 205 14.08 10.44 -12.57
N LEU A 206 13.38 10.21 -11.46
CA LEU A 206 12.97 11.30 -10.56
C LEU A 206 14.18 11.83 -9.77
N HIS A 207 14.70 12.99 -10.18
CA HIS A 207 15.88 13.62 -9.55
C HIS A 207 15.56 14.77 -8.59
N CYS A 208 14.38 15.38 -8.69
CA CYS A 208 14.04 16.57 -7.92
C CYS A 208 12.57 16.56 -7.50
N SER A 209 12.24 17.45 -6.56
CA SER A 209 10.86 17.64 -6.13
C SER A 209 9.98 18.12 -7.28
N TYR A 210 8.72 17.69 -7.24
CA TYR A 210 7.69 18.08 -8.20
C TYR A 210 6.50 18.69 -7.48
N LYS A 211 5.63 19.37 -8.23
CA LYS A 211 4.40 19.93 -7.69
C LYS A 211 3.36 18.84 -7.54
N TYR A 212 2.79 18.76 -6.35
CA TYR A 212 1.70 17.86 -5.98
C TYR A 212 0.56 18.68 -5.34
N MET A 213 -0.40 18.02 -4.67
CA MET A 213 -1.63 18.59 -4.07
C MET A 213 -2.75 18.94 -5.07
N PHE A 214 -2.55 18.66 -6.36
CA PHE A 214 -3.59 18.83 -7.37
C PHE A 214 -3.41 17.79 -8.46
N GLN A 215 -4.46 17.00 -8.70
CA GLN A 215 -4.55 16.06 -9.82
C GLN A 215 -5.92 16.26 -10.48
N ARG A 216 -5.97 16.25 -11.81
CA ARG A 216 -7.26 16.28 -12.51
C ARG A 216 -7.73 14.85 -12.69
N LEU A 217 -9.00 14.60 -12.37
CA LEU A 217 -9.60 13.27 -12.54
C LEU A 217 -9.49 12.74 -13.97
N ARG A 218 -9.51 13.65 -14.97
CA ARG A 218 -9.30 13.28 -16.37
C ARG A 218 -7.91 12.70 -16.62
N ASP A 219 -6.88 13.28 -16.02
CA ASP A 219 -5.49 12.89 -16.23
C ASP A 219 -5.24 11.54 -15.53
N VAL A 220 -5.75 11.38 -14.29
CA VAL A 220 -5.76 10.09 -13.57
C VAL A 220 -6.45 8.99 -14.39
N ARG A 221 -7.63 9.28 -14.96
CA ARG A 221 -8.34 8.31 -15.81
C ARG A 221 -7.51 7.92 -17.04
N ASN A 222 -6.82 8.87 -17.67
CA ASN A 222 -5.96 8.58 -18.81
C ASN A 222 -4.81 7.65 -18.40
N VAL A 223 -4.13 7.93 -17.28
CA VAL A 223 -3.08 7.05 -16.74
C VAL A 223 -3.58 5.62 -16.54
N LEU A 224 -4.76 5.45 -15.93
CA LEU A 224 -5.33 4.12 -15.67
C LEU A 224 -5.72 3.41 -16.96
N THR A 225 -6.20 4.16 -17.96
CA THR A 225 -6.53 3.63 -19.29
C THR A 225 -5.28 3.16 -20.02
N GLU A 226 -4.25 4.01 -20.07
CA GLU A 226 -2.95 3.72 -20.70
C GLU A 226 -2.30 2.50 -20.04
N LYS A 227 -2.35 2.37 -18.71
CA LYS A 227 -1.90 1.16 -17.98
C LYS A 227 -2.57 -0.12 -18.49
N ILE A 228 -3.90 -0.10 -18.73
CA ILE A 228 -4.65 -1.26 -19.22
C ILE A 228 -4.22 -1.59 -20.66
N GLU A 229 -4.15 -0.56 -21.52
CA GLU A 229 -3.84 -0.70 -22.95
C GLU A 229 -2.39 -1.17 -23.19
N GLU A 230 -1.40 -0.57 -22.52
CA GLU A 230 0.02 -0.93 -22.66
C GLU A 230 0.30 -2.38 -22.25
N LEU A 231 -0.20 -2.79 -21.08
CA LEU A 231 -0.04 -4.18 -20.65
C LEU A 231 -0.87 -5.14 -21.50
N GLY A 232 -2.07 -4.71 -21.91
CA GLY A 232 -2.95 -5.47 -22.79
C GLY A 232 -2.34 -5.80 -24.13
N GLU A 233 -1.70 -4.83 -24.80
CA GLU A 233 -1.03 -5.05 -26.08
C GLU A 233 0.16 -6.01 -25.94
N SER A 234 0.89 -5.92 -24.83
CA SER A 234 1.97 -6.88 -24.52
C SER A 234 1.44 -8.30 -24.32
N LEU A 235 0.33 -8.47 -23.58
CA LEU A 235 -0.30 -9.78 -23.38
C LEU A 235 -0.89 -10.33 -24.67
N ARG A 236 -1.53 -9.47 -25.48
CA ARG A 236 -2.08 -9.80 -26.79
C ARG A 236 -1.01 -10.36 -27.72
N SER A 237 0.11 -9.66 -27.83
CA SER A 237 1.27 -10.08 -28.62
C SER A 237 1.88 -11.39 -28.12
N ASN A 238 2.01 -11.56 -26.79
CA ASN A 238 2.61 -12.77 -26.21
C ASN A 238 1.74 -14.02 -26.39
N PHE A 239 0.41 -13.89 -26.28
CA PHE A 239 -0.52 -15.01 -26.39
C PHE A 239 -1.14 -15.17 -27.79
N ASN A 240 -0.74 -14.36 -28.77
CA ASN A 240 -1.29 -14.34 -30.13
C ASN A 240 -2.82 -14.18 -30.15
N ILE A 241 -3.34 -13.25 -29.33
CA ILE A 241 -4.77 -12.95 -29.27
C ILE A 241 -5.11 -12.03 -30.45
N GLU A 242 -6.08 -12.44 -31.29
CA GLU A 242 -6.47 -11.68 -32.47
C GLU A 242 -7.06 -10.30 -32.11
N GLU A 243 -8.07 -10.29 -31.24
CA GLU A 243 -8.78 -9.07 -30.82
C GLU A 243 -9.43 -9.26 -29.45
N PHE A 244 -9.54 -8.17 -28.69
CA PHE A 244 -10.33 -8.14 -27.46
C PHE A 244 -11.78 -7.76 -27.75
N SER A 245 -12.72 -8.54 -27.25
CA SER A 245 -14.15 -8.34 -27.49
C SER A 245 -14.76 -7.30 -26.54
N PRO A 246 -15.79 -6.55 -26.98
CA PRO A 246 -16.54 -5.66 -26.11
C PRO A 246 -17.42 -6.44 -25.11
N VAL A 247 -17.45 -6.02 -23.85
CA VAL A 247 -18.26 -6.67 -22.80
C VAL A 247 -19.70 -6.15 -22.71
N SER A 248 -19.97 -5.01 -23.33
CA SER A 248 -21.30 -4.38 -23.36
C SER A 248 -22.29 -5.11 -24.27
N LEU A 249 -21.81 -6.03 -25.11
CA LEU A 249 -22.62 -6.79 -26.06
C LEU A 249 -22.76 -8.24 -25.61
N PRO A 250 -23.98 -8.80 -25.64
CA PRO A 250 -24.17 -10.23 -25.43
C PRO A 250 -23.45 -11.07 -26.49
N ALA A 251 -22.72 -12.09 -26.06
CA ALA A 251 -22.08 -13.08 -26.91
C ALA A 251 -22.43 -14.49 -26.45
N GLN A 252 -22.80 -15.36 -27.39
CA GLN A 252 -23.04 -16.78 -27.12
C GLN A 252 -21.76 -17.61 -27.16
N ASP A 253 -20.79 -17.20 -27.97
CA ASP A 253 -19.48 -17.82 -28.04
C ASP A 253 -18.54 -17.30 -26.94
N SER A 254 -17.44 -18.02 -26.72
CA SER A 254 -16.38 -17.59 -25.80
C SER A 254 -15.71 -16.34 -26.34
N ILE A 255 -15.60 -15.30 -25.51
CA ILE A 255 -14.96 -14.02 -25.84
C ILE A 255 -13.71 -13.82 -24.99
N THR A 256 -12.72 -13.12 -25.54
CA THR A 256 -11.50 -12.73 -24.82
C THR A 256 -11.58 -11.25 -24.47
N VAL A 257 -11.38 -10.93 -23.19
CA VAL A 257 -11.60 -9.60 -22.64
C VAL A 257 -10.36 -9.15 -21.88
N LEU A 258 -9.87 -7.96 -22.19
CA LEU A 258 -8.90 -7.23 -21.39
C LEU A 258 -9.61 -6.29 -20.41
N GLY A 259 -9.10 -6.18 -19.18
CA GLY A 259 -9.58 -5.19 -18.23
C GLY A 259 -8.81 -5.18 -16.92
N GLN A 260 -9.23 -4.29 -16.03
CA GLN A 260 -8.70 -4.15 -14.68
C GLN A 260 -9.69 -4.70 -13.65
N VAL A 261 -9.19 -5.49 -12.70
CA VAL A 261 -9.99 -6.03 -11.60
C VAL A 261 -10.40 -4.91 -10.65
N CYS A 262 -11.68 -4.86 -10.30
CA CYS A 262 -12.26 -3.94 -9.33
C CYS A 262 -13.13 -4.67 -8.31
N CYS A 263 -13.45 -4.00 -7.20
CA CYS A 263 -14.42 -4.47 -6.21
C CYS A 263 -15.75 -3.73 -6.41
N ASP A 264 -16.88 -4.43 -6.25
CA ASP A 264 -18.23 -3.83 -6.30
C ASP A 264 -18.59 -2.96 -5.07
N SER A 265 -17.71 -2.93 -4.07
CA SER A 265 -17.91 -2.23 -2.81
C SER A 265 -16.60 -1.63 -2.29
N ASN A 266 -16.70 -0.81 -1.23
CA ASN A 266 -15.54 -0.28 -0.53
C ASN A 266 -14.95 -1.28 0.50
N GLY A 267 -15.45 -2.52 0.51
CA GLY A 267 -14.95 -3.58 1.35
C GLY A 267 -13.85 -4.39 0.66
N LYS A 268 -13.32 -5.37 1.40
CA LYS A 268 -12.33 -6.32 0.89
C LYS A 268 -12.88 -7.10 -0.30
N LEU A 269 -12.05 -7.28 -1.32
CA LEU A 269 -12.36 -8.10 -2.50
C LEU A 269 -12.67 -9.54 -2.08
N ASN A 270 -13.71 -10.14 -2.67
CA ASN A 270 -14.06 -11.54 -2.52
C ASN A 270 -14.48 -12.12 -3.89
N ALA A 271 -14.63 -13.44 -3.99
CA ALA A 271 -14.91 -14.11 -5.26
C ALA A 271 -16.26 -13.73 -5.89
N GLN A 272 -17.21 -13.20 -5.12
CA GLN A 272 -18.52 -12.77 -5.60
C GLN A 272 -18.58 -11.28 -5.95
N SER A 273 -17.64 -10.47 -5.45
CA SER A 273 -17.58 -9.02 -5.67
C SER A 273 -16.64 -8.59 -6.79
N VAL A 274 -16.09 -9.55 -7.55
CA VAL A 274 -15.16 -9.25 -8.65
C VAL A 274 -15.88 -8.58 -9.81
N LEU A 275 -15.42 -7.37 -10.14
CA LEU A 275 -15.77 -6.65 -11.35
C LEU A 275 -14.55 -6.57 -12.26
N LEU A 276 -14.78 -6.44 -13.56
CA LEU A 276 -13.78 -6.15 -14.56
C LEU A 276 -14.13 -4.85 -15.26
N GLU A 277 -13.30 -3.83 -15.08
CA GLU A 277 -13.37 -2.56 -15.79
C GLU A 277 -12.61 -2.68 -17.11
N VAL A 278 -13.31 -2.56 -18.24
CA VAL A 278 -12.68 -2.67 -19.56
C VAL A 278 -12.27 -1.31 -20.11
N GLY A 279 -11.28 -1.32 -21.00
CA GLY A 279 -10.82 -0.11 -21.68
C GLY A 279 -11.91 0.55 -22.54
N PRO A 280 -11.74 1.84 -22.91
CA PRO A 280 -12.69 2.56 -23.75
C PRO A 280 -12.97 1.87 -25.09
N GLU A 281 -11.97 1.24 -25.70
CA GLU A 281 -12.10 0.52 -26.96
C GLU A 281 -13.07 -0.68 -26.88
N GLN A 282 -13.20 -1.29 -25.69
CA GLN A 282 -14.12 -2.39 -25.41
C GLN A 282 -15.47 -1.94 -24.82
N GLY A 283 -15.72 -0.63 -24.79
CA GLY A 283 -16.98 -0.03 -24.36
C GLY A 283 -16.94 0.71 -23.03
N GLY A 284 -15.80 0.75 -22.32
CA GLY A 284 -15.61 1.56 -21.11
C GLY A 284 -16.62 1.28 -19.99
N GLN A 285 -17.02 0.03 -19.82
CA GLN A 285 -18.00 -0.40 -18.82
C GLN A 285 -17.39 -1.39 -17.83
N GLN A 286 -18.04 -1.53 -16.68
CA GLN A 286 -17.73 -2.57 -15.71
C GLN A 286 -18.66 -3.75 -15.91
N VAL A 287 -18.11 -4.96 -15.87
CA VAL A 287 -18.86 -6.22 -15.96
C VAL A 287 -18.57 -7.08 -14.73
N SER A 288 -19.60 -7.72 -14.18
CA SER A 288 -19.41 -8.68 -13.08
C SER A 288 -18.75 -9.94 -13.61
N VAL A 289 -17.78 -10.47 -12.87
CA VAL A 289 -17.06 -11.70 -13.22
C VAL A 289 -17.51 -12.83 -12.32
N ASP A 290 -17.92 -13.94 -12.92
CA ASP A 290 -18.15 -15.20 -12.23
C ASP A 290 -16.92 -16.09 -12.36
N LEU A 291 -16.31 -16.41 -11.22
CA LEU A 291 -15.11 -17.24 -11.11
C LEU A 291 -15.41 -18.73 -10.89
N SER A 292 -16.69 -19.15 -10.86
CA SER A 292 -17.07 -20.52 -10.50
C SER A 292 -16.49 -21.61 -11.41
N GLU A 293 -16.25 -21.29 -12.68
CA GLU A 293 -15.66 -22.22 -13.67
C GLU A 293 -14.12 -22.17 -13.70
N LEU A 294 -13.49 -21.22 -12.98
CA LEU A 294 -12.04 -21.16 -12.85
C LEU A 294 -11.54 -22.12 -11.78
N ARG A 295 -10.67 -23.05 -12.19
CA ARG A 295 -10.03 -24.01 -11.26
C ARG A 295 -9.03 -23.32 -10.35
N GLU A 296 -8.26 -22.40 -10.91
CA GLU A 296 -7.21 -21.68 -10.20
C GLU A 296 -7.23 -20.20 -10.59
N TYR A 297 -7.11 -19.34 -9.58
CA TYR A 297 -6.95 -17.90 -9.79
C TYR A 297 -6.24 -17.24 -8.62
N SER A 298 -5.65 -16.08 -8.88
CA SER A 298 -5.16 -15.16 -7.87
C SER A 298 -5.38 -13.75 -8.40
N LEU A 299 -6.23 -13.00 -7.70
CA LEU A 299 -6.73 -11.70 -8.14
C LEU A 299 -6.58 -10.66 -7.03
N PHE A 300 -6.36 -9.40 -7.41
CA PHE A 300 -6.37 -8.26 -6.50
C PHE A 300 -6.88 -7.00 -7.20
N PRO A 301 -7.40 -5.99 -6.48
CA PRO A 301 -7.88 -4.74 -7.06
C PRO A 301 -6.77 -3.99 -7.84
N GLY A 302 -7.06 -3.53 -9.06
CA GLY A 302 -6.10 -2.83 -9.90
C GLY A 302 -5.27 -3.74 -10.81
N GLN A 303 -5.41 -5.06 -10.69
CA GLN A 303 -4.74 -6.02 -11.56
C GLN A 303 -5.29 -5.94 -12.98
N VAL A 304 -4.42 -5.72 -13.96
CA VAL A 304 -4.76 -5.83 -15.37
C VAL A 304 -4.66 -7.29 -15.78
N VAL A 305 -5.75 -7.82 -16.32
CA VAL A 305 -5.90 -9.23 -16.67
C VAL A 305 -6.54 -9.40 -18.04
N VAL A 306 -6.26 -10.54 -18.66
CA VAL A 306 -7.03 -11.03 -19.79
C VAL A 306 -7.80 -12.26 -19.33
N MET A 307 -9.11 -12.27 -19.57
CA MET A 307 -10.00 -13.37 -19.26
C MET A 307 -10.70 -13.85 -20.53
N GLU A 308 -10.89 -15.16 -20.62
CA GLU A 308 -11.71 -15.79 -21.66
C GLU A 308 -12.93 -16.45 -21.02
N GLY A 309 -14.11 -16.23 -21.60
CA GLY A 309 -15.36 -16.72 -21.03
C GLY A 309 -16.60 -16.35 -21.82
N MET A 310 -17.76 -16.70 -21.28
CA MET A 310 -19.05 -16.44 -21.92
C MET A 310 -19.76 -15.24 -21.27
N ASN A 311 -20.35 -14.37 -22.10
CA ASN A 311 -21.16 -13.23 -21.64
C ASN A 311 -22.49 -13.18 -22.39
N THR A 312 -23.37 -14.12 -22.11
CA THR A 312 -24.66 -14.26 -22.83
C THR A 312 -25.66 -13.14 -22.57
N THR A 313 -25.41 -12.28 -21.56
CA THR A 313 -26.32 -11.20 -21.14
C THR A 313 -25.78 -9.80 -21.37
N GLY A 314 -24.48 -9.65 -21.68
CA GLY A 314 -23.80 -8.36 -21.72
C GLY A 314 -23.57 -7.72 -20.33
N ARG A 315 -23.76 -8.46 -19.23
CA ARG A 315 -23.69 -7.93 -17.86
C ARG A 315 -22.86 -8.78 -16.89
N ARG A 316 -22.58 -10.03 -17.25
CA ARG A 316 -21.84 -10.98 -16.42
C ARG A 316 -20.99 -11.87 -17.29
N LEU A 317 -19.68 -11.82 -17.08
CA LEU A 317 -18.69 -12.68 -17.73
C LEU A 317 -18.48 -13.92 -16.87
N VAL A 318 -18.85 -15.09 -17.38
CA VAL A 318 -18.50 -16.36 -16.75
C VAL A 318 -17.12 -16.75 -17.23
N ALA A 319 -16.10 -16.52 -16.40
CA ALA A 319 -14.71 -16.72 -16.75
C ALA A 319 -14.38 -18.20 -16.77
N SER A 320 -13.86 -18.67 -17.90
CA SER A 320 -13.43 -20.06 -18.11
C SER A 320 -11.91 -20.21 -18.10
N LYS A 321 -11.18 -19.13 -18.38
CA LYS A 321 -9.73 -19.10 -18.38
C LYS A 321 -9.22 -17.71 -18.00
N LEU A 322 -8.22 -17.67 -17.13
CA LEU A 322 -7.45 -16.48 -16.76
C LEU A 322 -6.05 -16.63 -17.37
N TYR A 323 -5.62 -15.64 -18.16
CA TYR A 323 -4.28 -15.65 -18.73
C TYR A 323 -3.24 -15.31 -17.65
N GLU A 324 -2.10 -16.01 -17.70
CA GLU A 324 -1.00 -15.76 -16.78
C GLU A 324 -0.31 -14.43 -17.12
N GLY A 325 -0.01 -13.62 -16.10
CA GLY A 325 0.74 -12.39 -16.28
C GLY A 325 2.15 -12.64 -16.81
N VAL A 326 2.65 -11.72 -17.64
CA VAL A 326 3.95 -11.86 -18.33
C VAL A 326 4.92 -10.81 -17.82
N PRO A 327 6.01 -11.22 -17.12
CA PRO A 327 7.00 -10.27 -16.62
C PRO A 327 7.83 -9.71 -17.78
N LEU A 328 8.53 -8.60 -17.54
CA LEU A 328 9.50 -8.06 -18.50
C LEU A 328 10.75 -8.96 -18.57
N PRO A 329 11.54 -8.89 -19.66
CA PRO A 329 12.84 -9.56 -19.68
C PRO A 329 13.76 -9.03 -18.57
N PHE A 330 14.75 -9.84 -18.19
CA PHE A 330 15.83 -9.39 -17.30
C PHE A 330 16.79 -8.46 -18.03
N TYR A 331 17.59 -7.74 -17.25
CA TYR A 331 18.69 -6.95 -17.78
C TYR A 331 19.66 -7.81 -18.59
N SER A 332 19.97 -7.37 -19.81
CA SER A 332 21.01 -7.97 -20.64
C SER A 332 22.00 -6.88 -21.03
N PRO A 333 23.27 -6.97 -20.60
CA PRO A 333 24.26 -5.96 -20.94
C PRO A 333 24.54 -5.99 -22.44
N GLU A 334 24.56 -4.82 -23.08
CA GLU A 334 24.73 -4.65 -24.54
C GLU A 334 26.10 -5.14 -25.03
N VAL A 335 27.11 -5.14 -24.16
CA VAL A 335 28.46 -5.61 -24.47
C VAL A 335 28.68 -6.97 -23.80
N LYS A 336 28.81 -8.02 -24.62
CA LYS A 336 29.46 -9.28 -24.22
C LYS A 336 30.94 -9.00 -23.97
N GLN A 337 31.28 -8.40 -22.84
CA GLN A 337 32.67 -8.40 -22.40
C GLN A 337 32.99 -9.84 -22.01
N GLU A 338 33.82 -10.49 -22.84
CA GLU A 338 34.56 -11.67 -22.44
C GLU A 338 35.49 -11.24 -21.29
N MET A 339 34.99 -11.29 -20.06
CA MET A 339 35.83 -11.19 -18.89
C MET A 339 36.49 -12.56 -18.70
N ASP A 340 37.80 -12.64 -18.95
CA ASP A 340 38.62 -13.83 -18.73
C ASP A 340 38.67 -14.25 -17.24
N GLU A 341 38.31 -13.35 -16.32
CA GLU A 341 38.25 -13.60 -14.88
C GLU A 341 36.83 -13.40 -14.32
N VAL A 342 36.37 -14.38 -13.53
CA VAL A 342 35.12 -14.29 -12.77
C VAL A 342 35.25 -13.15 -11.74
N PRO A 343 34.39 -12.11 -11.77
CA PRO A 343 34.51 -10.96 -10.88
C PRO A 343 34.35 -11.38 -9.42
N GLU A 344 35.10 -10.77 -8.49
CA GLU A 344 34.97 -11.08 -7.06
C GLU A 344 33.53 -10.78 -6.56
N PRO A 345 32.91 -11.66 -5.75
CA PRO A 345 31.58 -11.40 -5.19
C PRO A 345 31.54 -10.11 -4.37
N LEU A 346 30.44 -9.37 -4.51
CA LEU A 346 30.17 -8.12 -3.84
C LEU A 346 29.20 -8.32 -2.66
N SER A 347 29.53 -7.76 -1.50
CA SER A 347 28.69 -7.80 -0.31
C SER A 347 27.77 -6.58 -0.25
N VAL A 348 26.46 -6.80 -0.28
CA VAL A 348 25.42 -5.77 -0.15
C VAL A 348 24.69 -5.96 1.18
N LEU A 349 24.66 -4.92 2.02
CA LEU A 349 23.86 -4.88 3.24
C LEU A 349 22.57 -4.11 2.96
N VAL A 350 21.44 -4.58 3.48
CA VAL A 350 20.12 -3.94 3.31
C VAL A 350 19.47 -3.76 4.67
N ALA A 351 19.05 -2.55 5.00
CA ALA A 351 18.28 -2.26 6.21
C ALA A 351 17.13 -1.30 5.90
N CYS A 352 16.03 -1.43 6.62
CA CYS A 352 14.86 -0.58 6.49
C CYS A 352 14.42 -0.10 7.87
N GLY A 353 14.07 1.18 7.99
CA GLY A 353 13.60 1.76 9.24
C GLY A 353 12.29 1.14 9.73
N PRO A 354 11.85 1.43 10.97
CA PRO A 354 12.40 2.46 11.85
C PRO A 354 13.76 2.13 12.45
N TYR A 355 14.60 3.16 12.63
CA TYR A 355 15.97 3.03 13.17
C TYR A 355 16.08 3.30 14.68
N THR A 356 14.93 3.43 15.35
CA THR A 356 14.84 3.64 16.80
C THR A 356 13.63 2.90 17.39
N PRO A 357 13.70 2.42 18.65
CA PRO A 357 12.56 1.81 19.35
C PRO A 357 11.40 2.78 19.52
N SER A 358 10.16 2.28 19.57
CA SER A 358 8.96 3.12 19.67
C SER A 358 8.85 3.93 20.98
N ASP A 359 9.64 3.58 22.00
CA ASP A 359 9.68 4.24 23.31
C ASP A 359 10.89 5.17 23.48
N SER A 360 11.70 5.37 22.43
CA SER A 360 12.95 6.14 22.51
C SER A 360 13.35 6.80 21.20
N LEU A 361 14.02 7.95 21.29
CA LEU A 361 14.70 8.62 20.17
C LEU A 361 16.23 8.58 20.34
N THR A 362 16.75 7.54 21.02
CA THR A 362 18.20 7.33 21.21
C THR A 362 18.88 6.67 20.00
N PHE A 363 18.10 6.11 19.06
CA PHE A 363 18.62 5.47 17.86
C PHE A 363 19.62 4.32 18.15
N ASP A 364 19.44 3.58 19.25
CA ASP A 364 20.32 2.44 19.58
C ASP A 364 20.43 1.39 18.45
N PRO A 365 19.34 1.02 17.73
CA PRO A 365 19.40 0.15 16.56
C PRO A 365 20.27 0.69 15.43
N LEU A 366 20.25 2.02 15.21
CA LEU A 366 21.11 2.67 14.23
C LEU A 366 22.59 2.52 14.60
N LEU A 367 22.95 2.75 15.86
CA LEU A 367 24.32 2.65 16.34
C LEU A 367 24.85 1.20 16.27
N ASP A 368 23.98 0.23 16.58
CA ASP A 368 24.28 -1.18 16.41
C ASP A 368 24.46 -1.54 14.92
N LEU A 369 23.64 -1.00 14.03
CA LEU A 369 23.77 -1.20 12.58
C LEU A 369 25.09 -0.64 12.05
N ILE A 370 25.48 0.57 12.47
CA ILE A 370 26.78 1.17 12.14
C ILE A 370 27.92 0.26 12.61
N SER A 371 27.82 -0.27 13.84
CA SER A 371 28.82 -1.21 14.37
C SER A 371 28.94 -2.48 13.52
N ILE A 372 27.82 -2.99 12.99
CA ILE A 372 27.81 -4.12 12.05
C ILE A 372 28.44 -3.73 10.72
N ILE A 373 28.11 -2.57 10.14
CA ILE A 373 28.74 -2.09 8.90
C ILE A 373 30.25 -1.96 9.08
N VAL A 374 30.72 -1.46 10.22
CA VAL A 374 32.16 -1.34 10.54
C VAL A 374 32.82 -2.71 10.66
N ARG A 375 32.15 -3.68 11.29
CA ARG A 375 32.65 -5.04 11.48
C ARG A 375 32.70 -5.83 10.17
N ASP A 376 31.60 -5.85 9.44
CA ASP A 376 31.41 -6.70 8.26
C ASP A 376 31.95 -6.01 6.99
N ARG A 377 32.11 -4.68 7.00
CA ARG A 377 32.66 -3.91 5.88
C ARG A 377 31.99 -4.23 4.53
N PRO A 378 30.65 -4.16 4.40
CA PRO A 378 29.98 -4.40 3.12
C PRO A 378 30.46 -3.40 2.06
N ASP A 379 30.37 -3.75 0.78
CA ASP A 379 30.73 -2.84 -0.31
C ASP A 379 29.64 -1.78 -0.53
N VAL A 380 28.37 -2.18 -0.40
CA VAL A 380 27.19 -1.30 -0.55
C VAL A 380 26.23 -1.50 0.62
N CYS A 381 25.70 -0.40 1.15
CA CYS A 381 24.60 -0.39 2.13
C CYS A 381 23.37 0.29 1.51
N LEU A 382 22.28 -0.47 1.35
CA LEU A 382 20.97 0.04 0.97
C LEU A 382 20.17 0.34 2.25
N LEU A 383 19.95 1.61 2.54
CA LEU A 383 19.28 2.10 3.75
C LEU A 383 17.95 2.75 3.35
N LEU A 384 16.86 2.04 3.62
CA LEU A 384 15.50 2.49 3.32
C LEU A 384 14.89 3.16 4.55
N GLY A 385 14.10 4.21 4.34
CA GLY A 385 13.36 4.88 5.40
C GLY A 385 12.33 3.97 6.11
N PRO A 386 11.62 4.49 7.13
CA PRO A 386 11.74 5.85 7.65
C PRO A 386 12.95 6.02 8.58
N PHE A 387 13.71 7.09 8.38
CA PHE A 387 14.78 7.55 9.29
C PHE A 387 14.22 8.31 10.47
N VAL A 388 13.25 9.20 10.22
CA VAL A 388 12.45 9.87 11.27
C VAL A 388 11.00 9.55 11.03
N ASP A 389 10.51 8.55 11.76
CA ASP A 389 9.19 7.97 11.52
C ASP A 389 8.05 8.86 12.00
N SER A 390 7.17 9.24 11.08
CA SER A 390 5.96 10.01 11.34
C SER A 390 4.99 9.30 12.28
N LYS A 391 5.04 7.96 12.35
CA LYS A 391 4.24 7.15 13.28
C LYS A 391 4.90 6.93 14.65
N HIS A 392 6.09 7.49 14.91
CA HIS A 392 6.73 7.41 16.22
C HIS A 392 5.98 8.28 17.23
N GLU A 393 5.68 7.76 18.42
CA GLU A 393 4.78 8.41 19.40
C GLU A 393 5.21 9.85 19.75
N GLN A 394 6.50 10.07 19.99
CA GLN A 394 7.03 11.41 20.32
C GLN A 394 7.03 12.37 19.12
N ILE A 395 7.07 11.86 17.89
CA ILE A 395 7.03 12.66 16.66
C ILE A 395 5.59 13.06 16.36
N GLU A 396 4.67 12.08 16.37
CA GLU A 396 3.23 12.29 16.14
C GLU A 396 2.63 13.28 17.14
N LYS A 397 3.03 13.20 18.41
CA LYS A 397 2.58 14.10 19.49
C LYS A 397 3.35 15.41 19.57
N ALA A 398 4.28 15.68 18.65
CA ALA A 398 5.14 16.86 18.64
C ALA A 398 5.84 17.13 20.00
N GLN A 399 6.38 16.08 20.63
CA GLN A 399 7.05 16.14 21.93
C GLN A 399 8.56 16.39 21.83
N VAL A 400 9.08 16.52 20.61
CA VAL A 400 10.50 16.83 20.37
C VAL A 400 10.76 18.33 20.43
N THR A 401 11.97 18.72 20.86
CA THR A 401 12.39 20.12 21.02
C THR A 401 13.16 20.68 19.82
N GLU A 402 13.39 19.87 18.80
CA GLU A 402 14.16 20.22 17.60
C GLU A 402 13.29 20.02 16.35
N THR A 403 13.70 20.60 15.21
CA THR A 403 12.97 20.40 13.95
C THR A 403 13.15 18.97 13.45
N PHE A 404 12.16 18.45 12.74
CA PHE A 404 12.25 17.12 12.14
C PHE A 404 13.43 16.98 11.17
N GLU A 405 13.70 18.03 10.41
CA GLU A 405 14.87 18.14 9.53
C GLU A 405 16.19 17.99 10.31
N ALA A 406 16.33 18.64 11.47
CA ALA A 406 17.53 18.54 12.28
C ALA A 406 17.73 17.13 12.87
N ILE A 407 16.64 16.45 13.25
CA ILE A 407 16.71 15.05 13.69
C ILE A 407 17.16 14.15 12.54
N PHE A 408 16.61 14.34 11.35
CA PHE A 408 16.99 13.60 10.15
C PHE A 408 18.46 13.82 9.78
N MET A 409 18.90 15.08 9.66
CA MET A 409 20.28 15.42 9.31
C MET A 409 21.29 14.77 10.26
N ARG A 410 21.03 14.82 11.57
CA ARG A 410 21.88 14.16 12.57
C ARG A 410 21.90 12.63 12.41
N CYS A 411 20.77 12.02 12.06
CA CYS A 411 20.70 10.58 11.76
C CYS A 411 21.62 10.23 10.59
N ILE A 412 21.50 10.97 9.48
CA ILE A 412 22.32 10.78 8.28
C ILE A 412 23.80 11.04 8.56
N GLU A 413 24.14 12.14 9.23
CA GLU A 413 25.53 12.46 9.63
C GLU A 413 26.15 11.35 10.49
N THR A 414 25.38 10.80 11.43
CA THR A 414 25.83 9.69 12.29
C THR A 414 26.16 8.45 11.47
N ILE A 415 25.36 8.12 10.46
CA ILE A 415 25.62 7.00 9.54
C ILE A 415 26.86 7.28 8.68
N VAL A 416 26.92 8.46 8.07
CA VAL A 416 27.98 8.81 7.11
C VAL A 416 29.35 8.89 7.80
N GLU A 417 29.46 9.52 8.96
CA GLU A 417 30.71 9.62 9.71
C GLU A 417 31.04 8.29 10.41
N GLY A 418 30.05 7.61 11.00
CA GLY A 418 30.23 6.32 11.68
C GLY A 418 30.75 5.21 10.76
N THR A 419 30.49 5.31 9.45
CA THR A 419 30.92 4.32 8.44
C THR A 419 32.11 4.77 7.59
N LYS A 420 32.70 5.94 7.89
CA LYS A 420 33.81 6.51 7.12
C LYS A 420 35.06 5.63 7.09
N SER A 421 35.35 4.92 8.18
CA SER A 421 36.46 3.97 8.29
C SER A 421 36.32 2.74 7.38
N VAL A 422 35.11 2.48 6.88
CA VAL A 422 34.81 1.37 5.98
C VAL A 422 34.99 1.77 4.52
N GLY A 423 34.53 2.97 4.15
CA GLY A 423 34.53 3.41 2.77
C GLY A 423 33.46 2.75 1.90
N CYS A 424 32.43 2.12 2.50
CA CYS A 424 31.30 1.54 1.77
C CYS A 424 30.47 2.60 1.02
N ARG A 425 29.79 2.20 -0.06
CA ARG A 425 28.83 3.07 -0.76
C ARG A 425 27.49 3.01 -0.02
N LEU A 426 26.96 4.18 0.34
CA LEU A 426 25.70 4.33 1.08
C LEU A 426 24.62 4.80 0.11
N VAL A 427 23.55 4.03 -0.01
CA VAL A 427 22.37 4.39 -0.80
C VAL A 427 21.22 4.66 0.16
N PHE A 428 20.65 5.85 0.10
CA PHE A 428 19.50 6.24 0.92
C PHE A 428 18.24 6.31 0.06
N VAL A 429 17.22 5.53 0.46
CA VAL A 429 15.90 5.50 -0.16
C VAL A 429 14.89 6.13 0.80
N PRO A 430 14.12 7.15 0.38
CA PRO A 430 13.11 7.77 1.23
C PRO A 430 11.96 6.83 1.54
N SER A 431 11.17 7.18 2.55
CA SER A 431 9.88 6.54 2.83
C SER A 431 8.79 7.57 3.02
N HIS A 432 7.55 7.21 2.69
CA HIS A 432 6.40 8.09 2.96
C HIS A 432 6.28 8.36 4.46
N ARG A 433 6.85 7.51 5.33
CA ARG A 433 6.90 7.74 6.78
C ARG A 433 8.00 8.70 7.24
N ASP A 434 8.87 9.18 6.36
CA ASP A 434 9.85 10.22 6.72
C ASP A 434 9.16 11.57 6.89
N ILE A 435 8.92 11.96 8.15
CA ILE A 435 8.08 13.13 8.51
C ILE A 435 8.60 14.48 7.95
N HIS A 436 9.89 14.59 7.67
CA HIS A 436 10.53 15.80 7.14
C HIS A 436 10.45 15.89 5.60
N HIS A 437 10.10 14.79 4.92
CA HIS A 437 10.18 14.67 3.47
C HIS A 437 8.80 14.68 2.78
N HIS A 438 8.79 14.61 1.45
CA HIS A 438 7.57 14.57 0.65
C HIS A 438 6.71 13.35 1.03
N PHE A 439 5.43 13.54 1.29
CA PHE A 439 4.52 12.46 1.74
C PHE A 439 3.73 11.79 0.59
N ILE A 440 4.18 11.95 -0.67
CA ILE A 440 3.46 11.47 -1.86
C ILE A 440 4.36 10.56 -2.67
N TYR A 441 3.80 9.43 -3.08
CA TYR A 441 4.44 8.44 -3.92
C TYR A 441 4.18 8.73 -5.40
N PRO A 442 5.18 8.56 -6.29
CA PRO A 442 6.58 8.24 -6.00
C PRO A 442 7.34 9.42 -5.37
N GLN A 443 8.24 9.16 -4.42
CA GLN A 443 8.96 10.21 -3.69
C GLN A 443 10.29 10.58 -4.37
N PRO A 444 10.63 11.88 -4.45
CA PRO A 444 11.95 12.31 -4.93
C PRO A 444 13.06 11.92 -3.94
N PRO A 445 14.33 11.91 -4.36
CA PRO A 445 15.46 11.71 -3.45
C PRO A 445 15.48 12.72 -2.31
N PHE A 446 16.13 12.37 -1.20
CA PHE A 446 16.46 13.34 -0.15
C PHE A 446 17.36 14.47 -0.68
N THR A 447 17.34 15.61 0.01
CA THR A 447 18.26 16.72 -0.25
C THR A 447 19.19 16.87 0.95
N LEU A 448 20.50 16.64 0.76
CA LEU A 448 21.50 16.85 1.81
C LEU A 448 22.37 18.07 1.44
N PRO A 449 22.32 19.17 2.21
CA PRO A 449 23.24 20.28 2.02
C PRO A 449 24.67 19.89 2.40
N ASP A 450 25.66 20.56 1.79
CA ASP A 450 27.05 20.60 2.26
C ASP A 450 27.83 19.27 2.35
N LEU A 451 27.54 18.30 1.48
CA LEU A 451 28.37 17.09 1.38
C LEU A 451 29.80 17.44 0.93
N SER A 452 30.79 17.01 1.70
CA SER A 452 32.20 17.09 1.29
C SER A 452 32.45 16.23 0.04
N LYS A 453 33.51 16.52 -0.72
CA LYS A 453 33.85 15.76 -1.95
C LYS A 453 33.95 14.25 -1.73
N ASP A 454 34.50 13.84 -0.59
CA ASP A 454 34.62 12.43 -0.20
C ASP A 454 33.24 11.81 0.10
N GLN A 455 32.38 12.53 0.81
CA GLN A 455 31.02 12.08 1.09
C GLN A 455 30.17 11.99 -0.19
N ALA A 456 30.30 12.95 -1.11
CA ALA A 456 29.60 12.93 -2.39
C ALA A 456 29.98 11.70 -3.25
N GLN A 457 31.19 11.16 -3.08
CA GLN A 457 31.62 9.91 -3.73
C GLN A 457 31.17 8.65 -2.98
N ARG A 458 30.71 8.74 -1.74
CA ARG A 458 30.25 7.59 -0.94
C ARG A 458 28.73 7.51 -0.85
N VAL A 459 28.04 8.65 -0.84
CA VAL A 459 26.61 8.77 -0.60
C VAL A 459 25.88 8.89 -1.94
N THR A 460 24.80 8.14 -2.10
CA THR A 460 23.90 8.21 -3.24
C THR A 460 22.47 8.31 -2.71
N LEU A 461 21.75 9.35 -3.13
CA LEU A 461 20.36 9.60 -2.76
C LEU A 461 19.50 9.23 -3.96
N VAL A 462 18.51 8.38 -3.75
CA VAL A 462 17.68 7.81 -4.84
C VAL A 462 16.20 8.00 -4.52
N PRO A 463 15.30 7.99 -5.50
CA PRO A 463 13.86 8.10 -5.25
C PRO A 463 13.27 6.80 -4.67
N ASP A 464 12.02 6.86 -4.19
CA ASP A 464 11.19 5.69 -3.89
C ASP A 464 9.98 5.67 -4.84
N PRO A 465 9.86 4.68 -5.73
CA PRO A 465 10.76 3.53 -5.94
C PRO A 465 11.95 3.90 -6.84
N CYS A 466 12.88 2.96 -7.04
CA CYS A 466 13.91 3.08 -8.09
C CYS A 466 14.46 1.71 -8.51
N THR A 467 15.12 1.69 -9.68
CA THR A 467 15.90 0.53 -10.16
C THR A 467 17.37 0.92 -10.25
N LEU A 468 18.23 0.26 -9.47
CA LEU A 468 19.69 0.50 -9.46
C LEU A 468 20.44 -0.58 -10.20
N LEU A 469 21.54 -0.19 -10.85
CA LEU A 469 22.52 -1.10 -11.43
C LEU A 469 23.78 -1.09 -10.54
N ILE A 470 24.06 -2.22 -9.89
CA ILE A 470 25.21 -2.40 -9.01
C ILE A 470 26.11 -3.48 -9.62
N GLU A 471 27.27 -3.09 -10.15
CA GLU A 471 28.22 -4.01 -10.83
C GLU A 471 27.56 -4.91 -11.89
N GLY A 472 26.60 -4.36 -12.64
CA GLY A 472 25.86 -5.09 -13.68
C GLY A 472 24.74 -5.99 -13.16
N VAL A 473 24.39 -5.89 -11.87
CA VAL A 473 23.24 -6.58 -11.24
C VAL A 473 22.16 -5.56 -10.93
N THR A 474 20.92 -5.84 -11.36
CA THR A 474 19.79 -4.93 -11.18
C THR A 474 19.05 -5.14 -9.86
N PHE A 475 18.84 -4.05 -9.13
CA PHE A 475 18.13 -3.99 -7.86
C PHE A 475 16.89 -3.12 -8.00
N GLY A 476 15.71 -3.72 -7.91
CA GLY A 476 14.47 -2.97 -7.74
C GLY A 476 14.25 -2.65 -6.26
N LEU A 477 14.02 -1.39 -5.93
CA LEU A 477 13.90 -0.91 -4.56
C LEU A 477 12.57 -0.18 -4.36
N THR A 478 11.86 -0.53 -3.30
CA THR A 478 10.81 0.34 -2.76
C THR A 478 10.76 0.28 -1.24
N SER A 479 10.45 1.39 -0.59
CA SER A 479 10.27 1.45 0.88
C SER A 479 8.82 1.23 1.31
N THR A 480 7.88 1.42 0.38
CA THR A 480 6.43 1.31 0.60
C THR A 480 6.03 -0.14 0.82
N ASP A 481 5.15 -0.39 1.79
CA ASP A 481 4.77 -1.75 2.23
C ASP A 481 3.74 -2.42 1.30
N ILE A 482 4.03 -2.43 0.00
CA ILE A 482 3.15 -3.01 -1.03
C ILE A 482 2.83 -4.48 -0.77
N LEU A 483 3.77 -5.23 -0.16
CA LEU A 483 3.52 -6.62 0.24
C LEU A 483 2.40 -6.76 1.26
N PHE A 484 2.38 -5.91 2.29
CA PHE A 484 1.30 -5.91 3.28
C PHE A 484 -0.02 -5.44 2.66
N HIS A 485 0.02 -4.39 1.85
CA HIS A 485 -1.16 -3.83 1.17
C HIS A 485 -1.82 -4.84 0.25
N MET A 486 -1.07 -5.45 -0.68
CA MET A 486 -1.59 -6.48 -1.58
C MET A 486 -1.98 -7.75 -0.85
N SER A 487 -1.29 -8.10 0.25
CA SER A 487 -1.71 -9.24 1.07
C SER A 487 -3.14 -9.03 1.54
N ALA A 488 -3.48 -7.86 2.09
CA ALA A 488 -4.81 -7.60 2.64
C ALA A 488 -5.94 -7.71 1.61
N GLU A 489 -5.67 -7.46 0.33
CA GLU A 489 -6.68 -7.35 -0.74
C GLU A 489 -6.69 -8.53 -1.74
N GLU A 490 -5.68 -9.41 -1.71
CA GLU A 490 -5.60 -10.56 -2.62
C GLU A 490 -6.64 -11.64 -2.29
N ILE A 491 -7.29 -12.16 -3.33
CA ILE A 491 -8.08 -13.40 -3.28
C ILE A 491 -7.40 -14.47 -4.11
N SER A 492 -7.48 -15.73 -3.67
CA SER A 492 -6.97 -16.85 -4.46
C SER A 492 -7.78 -18.11 -4.30
N CYS A 493 -7.77 -18.93 -5.34
CA CYS A 493 -8.16 -20.32 -5.31
C CYS A 493 -6.97 -21.12 -5.86
N ALA A 494 -6.01 -21.47 -5.01
CA ALA A 494 -4.83 -22.24 -5.41
C ALA A 494 -4.31 -23.04 -4.21
N PRO A 495 -4.68 -24.33 -4.06
CA PRO A 495 -4.29 -25.12 -2.90
C PRO A 495 -2.77 -25.28 -2.82
N GLY A 496 -2.19 -24.97 -1.65
CA GLY A 496 -0.75 -25.16 -1.38
C GLY A 496 0.19 -24.09 -1.92
N SER A 497 -0.35 -22.98 -2.44
CA SER A 497 0.43 -21.87 -2.97
C SER A 497 0.92 -20.91 -1.87
N ASP A 498 2.20 -20.52 -1.91
CA ASP A 498 2.78 -19.53 -1.00
C ASP A 498 2.30 -18.11 -1.35
N ARG A 499 1.55 -17.49 -0.43
CA ARG A 499 0.94 -16.16 -0.60
C ARG A 499 1.94 -15.09 -1.02
N PHE A 500 3.11 -15.03 -0.39
CA PHE A 500 4.12 -14.02 -0.72
C PHE A 500 4.68 -14.22 -2.13
N SER A 501 4.92 -15.45 -2.56
CA SER A 501 5.36 -15.75 -3.93
C SER A 501 4.30 -15.33 -4.96
N ARG A 502 3.01 -15.48 -4.66
CA ARG A 502 1.93 -14.98 -5.55
C ARG A 502 1.93 -13.46 -5.66
N ILE A 503 2.01 -12.76 -4.53
CA ILE A 503 2.02 -11.28 -4.52
C ILE A 503 3.25 -10.73 -5.25
N LEU A 504 4.43 -11.30 -4.99
CA LEU A 504 5.66 -10.93 -5.70
C LEU A 504 5.54 -11.20 -7.20
N LYS A 505 4.95 -12.33 -7.58
CA LYS A 505 4.65 -12.63 -8.98
C LYS A 505 3.72 -11.59 -9.61
N HIS A 506 2.69 -11.13 -8.88
CA HIS A 506 1.84 -10.04 -9.35
C HIS A 506 2.62 -8.76 -9.58
N MET A 507 3.50 -8.35 -8.67
CA MET A 507 4.33 -7.16 -8.87
C MET A 507 5.17 -7.25 -10.14
N LEU A 508 5.89 -8.36 -10.33
CA LEU A 508 6.76 -8.58 -11.49
C LEU A 508 5.99 -8.64 -12.82
N THR A 509 4.78 -9.20 -12.81
CA THR A 509 3.96 -9.36 -14.02
C THR A 509 3.09 -8.15 -14.34
N GLN A 510 2.79 -7.32 -13.34
CA GLN A 510 2.09 -6.04 -13.50
C GLN A 510 3.06 -4.87 -13.76
N ARG A 511 4.37 -5.13 -13.74
CA ARG A 511 5.44 -4.22 -14.19
C ARG A 511 5.44 -2.87 -13.46
N SER A 512 4.97 -2.85 -12.22
CA SER A 512 4.89 -1.65 -11.39
C SER A 512 5.30 -1.96 -9.96
N TYR A 513 5.96 -1.00 -9.30
CA TYR A 513 6.29 -1.10 -7.88
C TYR A 513 5.05 -0.99 -6.97
N TYR A 514 3.94 -0.45 -7.47
CA TYR A 514 2.68 -0.35 -6.73
C TYR A 514 1.47 -0.62 -7.66
N PRO A 515 1.16 -1.90 -7.96
CA PRO A 515 0.08 -2.24 -8.90
C PRO A 515 -1.34 -2.20 -8.29
N LEU A 516 -1.45 -2.20 -6.95
CA LEU A 516 -2.72 -2.17 -6.21
C LEU A 516 -3.46 -0.85 -6.49
N TYR A 517 -4.71 -0.96 -6.92
CA TYR A 517 -5.57 0.21 -7.17
C TYR A 517 -7.02 -0.06 -6.77
N PRO A 518 -7.66 0.83 -6.00
CA PRO A 518 -7.09 2.02 -5.33
C PRO A 518 -5.98 1.67 -4.32
N PRO A 519 -5.02 2.59 -4.07
CA PRO A 519 -4.05 2.38 -3.00
C PRO A 519 -4.73 2.38 -1.63
N VAL A 520 -4.07 1.79 -0.64
CA VAL A 520 -4.56 1.87 0.75
C VAL A 520 -4.62 3.33 1.22
N GLU A 521 -5.52 3.63 2.15
CA GLU A 521 -5.83 5.00 2.59
C GLU A 521 -4.60 5.79 3.09
N GLU A 522 -3.59 5.10 3.63
CA GLU A 522 -2.36 5.74 4.13
C GLU A 522 -1.35 6.16 3.03
N VAL A 523 -1.50 5.65 1.80
CA VAL A 523 -0.58 5.94 0.69
C VAL A 523 -1.17 7.03 -0.20
N ASN A 524 -0.56 8.22 -0.17
CA ASN A 524 -0.89 9.29 -1.10
C ASN A 524 -0.15 9.07 -2.41
N MET A 525 -0.90 9.01 -3.51
CA MET A 525 -0.39 8.68 -4.84
C MET A 525 -0.58 9.85 -5.80
N ASP A 526 0.47 10.19 -6.55
CA ASP A 526 0.38 11.00 -7.77
C ASP A 526 0.45 10.07 -8.98
N TYR A 527 -0.67 9.90 -9.69
CA TYR A 527 -0.78 8.88 -10.75
C TYR A 527 0.03 9.23 -12.00
N GLU A 528 0.09 10.51 -12.38
CA GLU A 528 0.91 10.93 -13.52
C GLU A 528 2.40 10.63 -13.23
N LYS A 529 2.83 10.86 -11.99
CA LYS A 529 4.20 10.57 -11.57
C LYS A 529 4.43 9.07 -11.37
N LEU A 530 3.45 8.33 -10.89
CA LEU A 530 3.52 6.85 -10.81
C LEU A 530 3.69 6.23 -12.20
N GLN A 531 3.03 6.76 -13.22
CA GLN A 531 3.20 6.31 -14.60
C GLN A 531 4.62 6.57 -15.11
N SER A 532 5.19 7.74 -14.82
CA SER A 532 6.54 8.08 -15.27
C SER A 532 7.66 7.39 -14.48
N TYR A 533 7.51 7.23 -13.16
CA TYR A 533 8.61 6.88 -12.26
C TYR A 533 8.35 5.67 -11.37
N GLY A 534 7.15 5.09 -11.42
CA GLY A 534 6.73 3.96 -10.60
C GLY A 534 6.64 2.62 -11.33
N GLN A 535 7.02 2.58 -12.60
CA GLN A 535 7.04 1.36 -13.41
C GLN A 535 8.36 0.61 -13.22
N MET A 536 8.35 -0.70 -13.44
CA MET A 536 9.56 -1.50 -13.50
C MET A 536 10.04 -1.50 -14.96
N PRO A 537 11.25 -0.99 -15.26
CA PRO A 537 11.76 -0.97 -16.64
C PRO A 537 12.11 -2.37 -17.16
N LEU A 538 12.33 -3.32 -16.24
CA LEU A 538 12.65 -4.72 -16.51
C LEU A 538 12.31 -5.59 -15.29
N THR A 539 12.43 -6.91 -15.40
CA THR A 539 12.42 -7.77 -14.21
C THR A 539 13.76 -7.67 -13.50
N PRO A 540 13.83 -7.12 -12.27
CA PRO A 540 15.10 -6.94 -11.58
C PRO A 540 15.69 -8.29 -11.17
N ASP A 541 17.01 -8.37 -11.08
CA ASP A 541 17.70 -9.56 -10.56
C ASP A 541 17.40 -9.76 -9.07
N VAL A 542 17.35 -8.66 -8.31
CA VAL A 542 17.02 -8.62 -6.90
C VAL A 542 15.93 -7.57 -6.65
N LEU A 543 14.85 -7.94 -5.96
CA LEU A 543 13.78 -7.02 -5.56
C LEU A 543 13.77 -6.86 -4.05
N ILE A 544 14.05 -5.66 -3.56
CA ILE A 544 14.00 -5.31 -2.13
C ILE A 544 12.63 -4.69 -1.82
N VAL A 545 11.84 -5.41 -1.02
CA VAL A 545 10.47 -5.04 -0.64
C VAL A 545 10.30 -5.23 0.88
N PRO A 546 10.77 -4.27 1.69
CA PRO A 546 10.63 -4.34 3.14
C PRO A 546 9.17 -4.30 3.56
N SER A 547 8.83 -5.12 4.54
CA SER A 547 7.46 -5.21 5.05
C SER A 547 7.43 -5.44 6.56
N GLU A 548 6.35 -5.01 7.21
CA GLU A 548 6.02 -5.44 8.57
C GLU A 548 5.80 -6.96 8.67
N LEU A 549 5.44 -7.61 7.57
CA LEU A 549 5.33 -9.06 7.45
C LEU A 549 6.65 -9.78 7.80
N ARG A 550 6.55 -11.10 8.00
CA ARG A 550 7.73 -11.92 8.30
C ARG A 550 8.77 -11.79 7.18
N TYR A 551 10.01 -11.57 7.59
CA TYR A 551 11.17 -11.51 6.69
C TYR A 551 11.30 -12.78 5.84
N PHE A 552 11.83 -12.66 4.63
CA PHE A 552 12.08 -13.79 3.73
C PHE A 552 13.10 -13.44 2.64
N ILE A 553 13.62 -14.48 1.99
CA ILE A 553 14.33 -14.40 0.71
C ILE A 553 13.74 -15.52 -0.18
N LYS A 554 13.19 -15.16 -1.34
CA LYS A 554 12.49 -16.08 -2.25
C LYS A 554 12.93 -15.83 -3.68
N ASP A 555 13.08 -16.91 -4.46
CA ASP A 555 13.22 -16.81 -5.91
C ASP A 555 11.81 -16.89 -6.53
N VAL A 556 11.41 -15.83 -7.22
CA VAL A 556 10.12 -15.73 -7.90
C VAL A 556 10.37 -15.36 -9.36
N ILE A 557 10.13 -16.32 -10.26
CA ILE A 557 10.32 -16.18 -11.71
C ILE A 557 11.78 -15.76 -12.06
N GLY A 558 12.76 -16.20 -11.26
CA GLY A 558 14.17 -15.86 -11.43
C GLY A 558 14.60 -14.55 -10.75
N CYS A 559 13.68 -13.77 -10.20
CA CYS A 559 13.99 -12.60 -9.37
C CYS A 559 14.19 -13.03 -7.91
N VAL A 560 15.29 -12.62 -7.28
CA VAL A 560 15.49 -12.84 -5.84
C VAL A 560 14.81 -11.72 -5.06
N CYS A 561 13.62 -12.01 -4.55
CA CYS A 561 12.82 -11.08 -3.75
C CYS A 561 13.20 -11.18 -2.27
N VAL A 562 13.48 -10.04 -1.65
CA VAL A 562 13.99 -9.94 -0.28
C VAL A 562 13.10 -8.99 0.52
N ASN A 563 12.49 -9.52 1.57
CA ASN A 563 11.98 -8.73 2.68
C ASN A 563 12.98 -8.82 3.84
N PRO A 564 13.83 -7.80 4.06
CA PRO A 564 14.77 -7.81 5.18
C PRO A 564 14.09 -7.64 6.55
N GLY A 565 12.78 -7.34 6.56
CA GLY A 565 12.04 -6.86 7.73
C GLY A 565 12.38 -5.42 8.06
N ARG A 566 11.80 -4.93 9.16
CA ARG A 566 12.13 -3.64 9.78
C ARG A 566 13.31 -3.84 10.73
N LEU A 567 14.22 -2.86 10.82
CA LEU A 567 15.35 -2.88 11.75
C LEU A 567 14.87 -2.84 13.21
N THR A 568 13.72 -2.21 13.46
CA THR A 568 13.08 -2.12 14.77
C THR A 568 11.60 -2.48 14.64
N LYS A 569 11.07 -3.29 15.56
CA LYS A 569 9.65 -3.63 15.64
C LYS A 569 9.10 -3.23 17.01
N GLY A 570 8.45 -2.07 17.10
CA GLY A 570 8.01 -1.51 18.38
C GLY A 570 9.19 -1.27 19.33
N GLN A 571 9.18 -1.92 20.49
CA GLN A 571 10.23 -1.77 21.52
C GLN A 571 11.38 -2.79 21.39
N VAL A 572 11.35 -3.69 20.40
CA VAL A 572 12.34 -4.77 20.24
C VAL A 572 13.14 -4.63 18.95
N GLY A 573 14.32 -5.25 18.95
CA GLY A 573 15.15 -5.34 17.74
C GLY A 573 14.47 -6.16 16.67
N GLY A 574 14.57 -5.69 15.43
CA GLY A 574 14.11 -6.37 14.24
C GLY A 574 15.26 -7.06 13.51
N THR A 575 15.35 -6.86 12.20
CA THR A 575 16.29 -7.57 11.32
C THR A 575 16.87 -6.67 10.23
N TYR A 576 17.99 -7.11 9.65
CA TYR A 576 18.57 -6.57 8.42
C TYR A 576 18.92 -7.71 7.46
N GLY A 577 19.05 -7.40 6.17
CA GLY A 577 19.45 -8.32 5.12
C GLY A 577 20.93 -8.15 4.75
N ARG A 578 21.57 -9.23 4.31
CA ARG A 578 22.86 -9.19 3.64
C ARG A 578 22.87 -10.16 2.47
N LEU A 579 23.42 -9.72 1.34
CA LEU A 579 23.44 -10.42 0.07
C LEU A 579 24.86 -10.47 -0.47
N LEU A 580 25.19 -11.55 -1.16
CA LEU A 580 26.38 -11.65 -1.98
C LEU A 580 25.96 -11.80 -3.43
N ILE A 581 26.39 -10.83 -4.23
CA ILE A 581 26.09 -10.78 -5.65
C ILE A 581 27.37 -10.94 -6.46
N GLN A 582 27.25 -11.55 -7.62
CA GLN A 582 28.32 -11.71 -8.57
C GLN A 582 27.70 -11.72 -9.95
N ARG A 583 28.15 -10.83 -10.82
CA ARG A 583 27.70 -10.81 -12.20
C ARG A 583 28.08 -12.13 -12.85
N SER A 584 27.09 -12.91 -13.28
CA SER A 584 27.33 -14.11 -14.08
C SER A 584 27.41 -13.74 -15.55
N THR A 585 28.45 -14.20 -16.23
CA THR A 585 28.70 -13.96 -17.66
C THR A 585 28.15 -15.08 -18.56
N SER A 586 27.58 -16.15 -18.00
CA SER A 586 27.19 -17.33 -18.79
C SER A 586 25.81 -17.88 -18.44
N LEU A 587 25.12 -18.34 -19.49
CA LEU A 587 24.01 -19.29 -19.41
C LEU A 587 24.62 -20.68 -19.20
N GLU A 588 24.60 -21.22 -17.99
CA GLU A 588 24.85 -22.67 -17.82
C GLU A 588 23.65 -23.43 -18.41
N ASP A 589 23.89 -24.29 -19.40
CA ASP A 589 22.87 -25.12 -20.07
C ASP A 589 21.65 -24.36 -20.65
N GLY A 590 21.83 -23.10 -21.06
CA GLY A 590 20.74 -22.27 -21.61
C GLY A 590 19.74 -21.76 -20.55
N LYS A 591 20.04 -21.93 -19.26
CA LYS A 591 19.24 -21.38 -18.15
C LYS A 591 19.90 -20.14 -17.57
N ARG A 592 19.08 -19.15 -17.19
CA ARG A 592 19.55 -17.94 -16.50
C ARG A 592 20.09 -18.33 -15.13
N VAL A 593 21.35 -17.99 -14.86
CA VAL A 593 21.96 -18.10 -13.53
C VAL A 593 21.69 -16.80 -12.77
N SER A 594 21.11 -16.91 -11.57
CA SER A 594 20.87 -15.73 -10.74
C SER A 594 22.20 -15.10 -10.30
N PRO A 595 22.38 -13.78 -10.46
CA PRO A 595 23.59 -13.11 -9.98
C PRO A 595 23.64 -12.96 -8.45
N CYS A 596 22.55 -13.26 -7.73
CA CYS A 596 22.54 -13.30 -6.27
C CYS A 596 22.90 -14.71 -5.77
N LEU A 597 24.16 -14.89 -5.35
CA LEU A 597 24.72 -16.19 -4.96
C LEU A 597 24.19 -16.68 -3.61
N ALA A 598 24.09 -15.77 -2.65
CA ALA A 598 23.71 -16.09 -1.28
C ALA A 598 23.04 -14.89 -0.60
N GLY A 599 22.14 -15.17 0.34
CA GLY A 599 21.46 -14.15 1.12
C GLY A 599 21.19 -14.61 2.55
N GLN A 600 21.19 -13.68 3.50
CA GLN A 600 20.77 -13.92 4.87
C GLN A 600 19.94 -12.76 5.41
N VAL A 601 18.99 -13.09 6.28
CA VAL A 601 18.36 -12.12 7.17
C VAL A 601 18.83 -12.41 8.60
N VAL A 602 19.25 -11.36 9.30
CA VAL A 602 19.92 -11.45 10.60
C VAL A 602 19.26 -10.49 11.59
N LYS A 603 19.08 -10.91 12.84
CA LYS A 603 18.60 -10.04 13.92
C LYS A 603 19.66 -8.99 14.31
N ILE A 604 19.24 -7.74 14.42
CA ILE A 604 20.09 -6.61 14.81
C ILE A 604 20.51 -6.68 16.28
#